data_AF-A0A953H447-F1
#
_entry.id   AF-A0A953H447-F1
#
_cell.length_a   1.000
_cell.length_b   1.000
_cell.length_c   1.000
_cell.angle_alpha   90.00
_cell.angle_beta   90.00
_cell.angle_gamma   90.00
#
_symmetry.space_group_name_H-M   'P 1'
#
loop_
_entity.id
_entity.type
_entity.pdbx_description
1 polymer ?
#
loop_
_entity_poly.entity_id
_entity_poly.type
_entity_poly.pdbx_seq_one_letter_code
_entity_poly.pdbx_strand_id
1 'polypeptide(L)'
;MKFELPNPNSLSPATRMRIVIAGYAVAILLAAVVVVLQTAFTNVSDRQAAPGMFAFGDTLLFLAVFGVAAIPATCIAFYFLRPVRRFWTVLAVSGSIVAATGLPASAIYAAAQSAGTGSPLHAWSAVAVLRVFAAPLFAMTFFLAGLFAPIRAAQVALLTAAAIEVTAFAWIAWLWLYPS
;
A
#
# COMPACT_ATOMS: atom_id res chain seq x y z
N MET A 1 -14.60 -9.45 -38.50
CA MET A 1 -13.94 -10.23 -37.42
C MET A 1 -14.36 -9.65 -36.09
N LYS A 2 -15.34 -10.25 -35.39
CA LYS A 2 -15.66 -9.91 -33.99
C LYS A 2 -14.66 -10.65 -33.12
N PHE A 3 -13.77 -9.92 -32.44
CA PHE A 3 -13.00 -10.47 -31.33
C PHE A 3 -13.99 -10.69 -30.18
N GLU A 4 -14.62 -11.87 -30.14
CA GLU A 4 -15.32 -12.32 -28.94
C GLU A 4 -14.24 -12.58 -27.88
N LEU A 5 -14.08 -11.65 -26.95
CA LEU A 5 -13.24 -11.86 -25.78
C LEU A 5 -13.74 -13.13 -25.07
N PRO A 6 -12.85 -14.07 -24.72
CA PRO A 6 -13.23 -15.31 -24.05
C PRO A 6 -14.14 -15.00 -22.87
N ASN A 7 -15.33 -15.62 -22.85
CA ASN A 7 -16.30 -15.42 -21.79
C ASN A 7 -15.60 -15.69 -20.44
N PRO A 8 -15.47 -14.70 -19.53
CA PRO A 8 -14.70 -14.86 -18.29
C PRO A 8 -15.28 -15.95 -17.39
N ASN A 9 -16.53 -16.36 -17.63
CA ASN A 9 -17.20 -17.45 -16.93
C ASN A 9 -16.74 -18.86 -17.35
N SER A 10 -15.93 -19.00 -18.41
CA SER A 10 -15.40 -20.29 -18.87
C SER A 10 -14.12 -20.73 -18.14
N LEU A 11 -13.43 -19.82 -17.46
CA LEU A 11 -12.18 -20.13 -16.77
C LEU A 11 -12.43 -20.80 -15.42
N SER A 12 -11.78 -21.94 -15.19
CA SER A 12 -11.82 -22.62 -13.89
C SER A 12 -11.26 -21.71 -12.78
N PRO A 13 -11.74 -21.82 -11.53
CA PRO A 13 -11.24 -21.03 -10.40
C PRO A 13 -9.72 -21.11 -10.23
N ALA A 14 -9.14 -22.30 -10.47
CA ALA A 14 -7.70 -22.52 -10.44
C ALA A 14 -6.95 -21.69 -11.50
N THR A 15 -7.51 -21.55 -12.70
CA THR A 15 -6.90 -20.77 -13.78
C THR A 15 -6.91 -19.28 -13.46
N ARG A 16 -8.02 -18.78 -12.93
CA ARG A 16 -8.13 -17.39 -12.45
C ARG A 16 -7.08 -17.07 -11.39
N MET A 17 -6.90 -17.97 -10.44
CA MET A 17 -5.89 -17.84 -9.39
C MET A 17 -4.46 -17.86 -9.95
N ARG A 18 -4.16 -18.75 -10.92
CA ARG A 18 -2.86 -18.79 -11.59
C ARG A 18 -2.54 -17.49 -12.33
N ILE A 19 -3.51 -16.88 -13.02
CA ILE A 19 -3.33 -15.61 -13.73
C ILE A 19 -2.95 -14.50 -12.74
N VAL A 20 -3.66 -14.41 -11.61
CA VAL A 20 -3.37 -13.41 -10.57
C VAL A 20 -1.99 -13.63 -9.97
N ILE A 21 -1.65 -14.88 -9.64
CA ILE A 21 -0.32 -15.23 -9.10
C ILE A 21 0.78 -14.87 -10.09
N ALA A 22 0.60 -15.17 -11.38
CA ALA A 22 1.56 -14.81 -12.41
C ALA A 22 1.76 -13.28 -12.51
N GLY A 23 0.67 -12.52 -12.43
CA GLY A 23 0.74 -11.05 -12.39
C GLY A 23 1.54 -10.51 -11.20
N TYR A 24 1.34 -11.07 -10.01
CA TYR A 24 2.14 -10.70 -8.84
C TYR A 24 3.61 -11.13 -8.96
N ALA A 25 3.88 -12.29 -9.54
CA ALA A 25 5.26 -12.73 -9.80
C ALA A 25 5.99 -11.75 -10.72
N VAL A 26 5.34 -11.29 -11.80
CA VAL A 26 5.91 -10.27 -12.70
C VAL A 26 6.14 -8.94 -11.96
N ALA A 27 5.21 -8.51 -11.11
CA ALA A 27 5.36 -7.28 -10.32
C ALA A 27 6.57 -7.36 -9.35
N ILE A 28 6.78 -8.52 -8.71
CA ILE A 28 7.93 -8.77 -7.84
C ILE A 28 9.23 -8.71 -8.62
N LEU A 29 9.27 -9.34 -9.80
CA LEU A 29 10.46 -9.32 -10.66
C LEU A 29 10.80 -7.90 -11.11
N LEU A 30 9.79 -7.11 -11.53
CA LEU A 30 9.99 -5.71 -11.91
C LEU A 30 10.54 -4.88 -10.75
N ALA A 31 9.98 -5.02 -9.54
CA ALA A 31 10.47 -4.32 -8.36
C ALA A 31 11.92 -4.71 -8.01
N ALA A 32 12.25 -6.00 -8.07
CA ALA A 32 13.60 -6.48 -7.84
C ALA A 32 14.60 -5.91 -8.87
N VAL A 33 14.23 -5.90 -10.16
CA VAL A 33 15.07 -5.33 -11.22
C VAL A 33 15.34 -3.84 -10.99
N VAL A 34 14.33 -3.06 -10.61
CA VAL A 34 14.52 -1.62 -10.34
C VAL A 34 15.48 -1.41 -9.17
N VAL A 35 15.36 -2.17 -8.09
CA VAL A 35 16.29 -2.06 -6.95
C VAL A 35 17.71 -2.46 -7.36
N VAL A 36 17.87 -3.55 -8.11
CA VAL A 36 19.20 -3.97 -8.60
C VAL A 36 19.83 -2.88 -9.47
N LEU A 37 19.07 -2.29 -10.39
CA LEU A 37 19.54 -1.17 -11.21
C LEU A 37 19.93 0.03 -10.34
N GLN A 38 19.07 0.43 -9.39
CA GLN A 38 19.37 1.53 -8.47
C GLN A 38 20.65 1.26 -7.68
N THR A 39 20.86 0.03 -7.22
CA THR A 39 22.07 -0.35 -6.48
C THR A 39 23.32 -0.25 -7.36
N ALA A 40 23.23 -0.61 -8.63
CA ALA A 40 24.32 -0.52 -9.59
C ALA A 40 24.70 0.92 -9.96
N PHE A 41 23.75 1.86 -9.95
CA PHE A 41 23.99 3.26 -10.30
C PHE A 41 24.45 4.15 -9.13
N THR A 42 24.48 3.63 -7.91
CA THR A 42 24.88 4.41 -6.73
C THR A 42 26.32 4.09 -6.33
N ASN A 43 27.08 5.10 -5.89
CA ASN A 43 28.45 4.92 -5.45
C ASN A 43 28.59 3.97 -4.25
N VAL A 44 29.61 3.12 -4.30
CA VAL A 44 29.89 2.13 -3.25
C VAL A 44 30.39 2.80 -1.96
N SER A 45 31.15 3.89 -2.07
CA SER A 45 31.66 4.67 -0.93
C SER A 45 30.53 5.22 -0.06
N ASP A 46 29.48 5.76 -0.69
CA ASP A 46 28.34 6.36 0.00
C ASP A 46 27.49 5.28 0.68
N ARG A 47 27.34 4.11 0.04
CA ARG A 47 26.64 2.95 0.62
C ARG A 47 27.35 2.37 1.85
N GLN A 48 28.68 2.39 1.89
CA GLN A 48 29.42 1.89 3.05
C GLN A 48 29.41 2.86 4.23
N ALA A 49 29.26 4.17 3.98
CA ALA A 49 29.16 5.17 5.03
C ALA A 49 27.83 5.09 5.80
N ALA A 50 26.73 4.69 5.13
CA ALA A 50 25.40 4.63 5.74
C ALA A 50 24.58 3.39 5.29
N PRO A 51 25.05 2.15 5.59
CA PRO A 51 24.48 0.92 5.04
C PRO A 51 23.01 0.70 5.43
N GLY A 52 22.62 1.09 6.66
CA GLY A 52 21.24 0.98 7.14
C GLY A 52 20.27 1.91 6.41
N MET A 53 20.69 3.13 6.08
CA MET A 53 19.85 4.11 5.38
C MET A 53 19.56 3.67 3.95
N PHE A 54 20.57 3.16 3.25
CA PHE A 54 20.42 2.63 1.89
C PHE A 54 19.56 1.36 1.87
N ALA A 55 19.75 0.43 2.81
CA ALA A 55 18.93 -0.77 2.88
C ALA A 55 17.44 -0.47 3.13
N PHE A 56 17.15 0.51 4.00
CA PHE A 56 15.78 0.98 4.23
C PHE A 56 15.20 1.65 2.97
N GLY A 57 15.98 2.51 2.30
CA GLY A 57 15.59 3.14 1.04
C GLY A 57 15.31 2.13 -0.07
N ASP A 58 16.15 1.10 -0.22
CA ASP A 58 15.97 0.02 -1.19
C ASP A 58 14.68 -0.77 -0.92
N THR A 59 14.34 -0.98 0.36
CA THR A 59 13.08 -1.62 0.76
C THR A 59 11.86 -0.77 0.42
N LEU A 60 11.93 0.55 0.67
CA LEU A 60 10.85 1.48 0.30
C LEU A 60 10.68 1.57 -1.23
N LEU A 61 11.79 1.61 -1.98
CA LEU A 61 11.77 1.64 -3.44
C LEU A 61 11.16 0.35 -4.00
N PHE A 62 11.57 -0.81 -3.48
CA PHE A 62 10.98 -2.10 -3.83
C PHE A 62 9.46 -2.07 -3.64
N LEU A 63 9.02 -1.65 -2.46
CA LEU A 63 7.60 -1.65 -2.09
C LEU A 63 6.78 -0.68 -2.94
N ALA A 64 7.33 0.49 -3.27
CA ALA A 64 6.68 1.47 -4.14
C ALA A 64 6.52 0.94 -5.58
N VAL A 65 7.59 0.39 -6.16
CA VAL A 65 7.56 -0.17 -7.52
C VAL A 65 6.64 -1.39 -7.58
N PHE A 66 6.73 -2.28 -6.59
CA PHE A 66 5.84 -3.43 -6.49
C PHE A 66 4.38 -2.99 -6.38
N GLY A 67 4.06 -2.01 -5.53
CA GLY A 67 2.70 -1.49 -5.35
C GLY A 67 2.09 -0.97 -6.65
N VAL A 68 2.87 -0.22 -7.44
CA VAL A 68 2.44 0.30 -8.75
C VAL A 68 2.33 -0.83 -9.78
N ALA A 69 3.33 -1.71 -9.87
CA ALA A 69 3.35 -2.82 -10.82
C ALA A 69 2.27 -3.88 -10.54
N ALA A 70 1.82 -3.99 -9.28
CA ALA A 70 0.77 -4.92 -8.86
C ALA A 70 -0.65 -4.42 -9.17
N ILE A 71 -0.84 -3.16 -9.60
CA ILE A 71 -2.18 -2.60 -9.90
C ILE A 71 -2.96 -3.47 -10.91
N PRO A 72 -2.40 -3.87 -12.07
CA PRO A 72 -3.15 -4.69 -13.04
C PRO A 72 -3.55 -6.05 -12.48
N ALA A 73 -2.65 -6.71 -11.74
CA ALA A 73 -2.92 -8.00 -11.10
C ALA A 73 -4.04 -7.88 -10.04
N THR A 74 -4.03 -6.78 -9.29
CA THR A 74 -5.03 -6.49 -8.26
C THR A 74 -6.40 -6.18 -8.88
N CYS A 75 -6.46 -5.42 -9.98
CA CYS A 75 -7.69 -5.17 -10.73
C CYS A 75 -8.31 -6.47 -11.28
N ILE A 76 -7.49 -7.37 -11.83
CA ILE A 76 -7.94 -8.68 -12.31
C ILE A 76 -8.47 -9.53 -11.15
N ALA A 77 -7.76 -9.53 -10.01
CA ALA A 77 -8.20 -10.24 -8.81
C ALA A 77 -9.56 -9.74 -8.31
N PHE A 78 -9.74 -8.42 -8.20
CA PHE A 78 -11.01 -7.81 -7.78
C PHE A 78 -12.14 -8.07 -8.77
N TYR A 79 -11.85 -8.09 -10.07
CA TYR A 79 -12.84 -8.47 -11.09
C TYR A 79 -13.35 -9.90 -10.86
N PHE A 80 -12.47 -10.86 -10.57
CA PHE A 80 -12.85 -12.24 -10.29
C PHE A 80 -13.56 -12.42 -8.93
N LEU A 81 -13.24 -11.58 -7.94
CA LEU A 81 -13.83 -11.62 -6.60
C LEU A 81 -15.15 -10.82 -6.48
N ARG A 82 -15.54 -10.09 -7.52
CA ARG A 82 -16.79 -9.32 -7.58
C ARG A 82 -18.04 -10.13 -7.14
N PRO A 83 -18.23 -11.42 -7.50
CA PRO A 83 -19.40 -12.19 -7.08
C PRO A 83 -19.42 -12.54 -5.58
N VAL A 84 -18.28 -12.45 -4.88
CA VAL A 84 -18.11 -12.97 -3.51
C VAL A 84 -18.47 -11.89 -2.48
N ARG A 85 -19.74 -11.80 -2.11
CA ARG A 85 -20.24 -10.76 -1.17
C ARG A 85 -19.49 -10.71 0.17
N ARG A 86 -19.16 -11.88 0.74
CA ARG A 86 -18.43 -11.97 2.03
C ARG A 86 -17.05 -11.34 1.98
N PHE A 87 -16.34 -11.49 0.86
CA PHE A 87 -15.01 -10.90 0.65
C PHE A 87 -15.07 -9.38 0.79
N TRP A 88 -16.02 -8.73 0.12
CA TRP A 88 -16.20 -7.28 0.17
C TRP A 88 -16.58 -6.76 1.56
N THR A 89 -17.37 -7.53 2.33
CA THR A 89 -17.70 -7.16 3.71
C THR A 89 -16.48 -7.26 4.63
N VAL A 90 -15.72 -8.36 4.58
CA VAL A 90 -14.50 -8.52 5.37
C VAL A 90 -13.46 -7.46 5.00
N LEU A 91 -13.33 -7.16 3.71
CA LEU A 91 -12.41 -6.13 3.23
C LEU A 91 -12.82 -4.72 3.70
N ALA A 92 -14.11 -4.39 3.68
CA ALA A 92 -14.59 -3.10 4.20
C ALA A 92 -14.39 -2.98 5.71
N VAL A 93 -14.70 -4.03 6.49
CA VAL A 93 -14.49 -4.02 7.95
C VAL A 93 -13.02 -3.90 8.31
N SER A 94 -12.17 -4.72 7.69
CA SER A 94 -10.72 -4.64 7.89
C SER A 94 -10.16 -3.29 7.47
N GLY A 95 -10.60 -2.75 6.32
CA GLY A 95 -10.21 -1.41 5.88
C GLY A 95 -10.57 -0.32 6.87
N SER A 96 -11.76 -0.38 7.46
CA SER A 96 -12.18 0.56 8.51
C SER A 96 -11.36 0.41 9.79
N ILE A 97 -11.02 -0.81 10.20
CA ILE A 97 -10.15 -1.05 11.37
C ILE A 97 -8.76 -0.46 11.10
N VAL A 98 -8.19 -0.71 9.93
CA VAL A 98 -6.89 -0.18 9.52
C VAL A 98 -6.95 1.36 9.51
N ALA A 99 -7.92 1.98 8.84
CA ALA A 99 -8.09 3.43 8.85
C ALA A 99 -8.22 4.01 10.27
N ALA A 100 -8.97 3.33 11.16
CA ALA A 100 -9.12 3.74 12.55
C ALA A 100 -7.78 3.70 13.32
N THR A 101 -6.87 2.76 13.00
CA THR A 101 -5.52 2.73 13.59
C THR A 101 -4.59 3.82 13.05
N GLY A 102 -4.91 4.45 11.90
CA GLY A 102 -4.13 5.57 11.35
C GLY A 102 -4.24 6.84 12.19
N LEU A 103 -5.41 7.09 12.78
CA LEU A 103 -5.67 8.25 13.65
C LEU A 103 -4.77 8.29 14.90
N PRO A 104 -4.73 7.25 15.77
CA PRO A 104 -3.84 7.25 16.92
C PRO A 104 -2.36 7.24 16.54
N ALA A 105 -1.97 6.62 15.41
CA ALA A 105 -0.59 6.67 14.94
C ALA A 105 -0.14 8.10 14.60
N SER A 106 -1.01 8.88 13.92
CA SER A 106 -0.74 10.28 13.61
C SER A 106 -0.70 11.18 14.86
N ALA A 107 -1.56 10.92 15.84
CA ALA A 107 -1.58 11.63 17.12
C ALA A 107 -0.34 11.33 17.98
N ILE A 108 0.10 10.07 18.03
CA ILE A 108 1.33 9.68 18.74
C ILE A 108 2.56 10.31 18.08
N TYR A 109 2.60 10.37 16.75
CA TYR A 109 3.70 11.02 16.03
C TYR A 109 3.77 12.53 16.34
N ALA A 110 2.63 13.22 16.33
CA ALA A 110 2.55 14.64 16.68
C ALA A 110 2.92 14.89 18.16
N ALA A 111 2.45 14.05 19.07
CA ALA A 111 2.77 14.15 20.51
C ALA A 111 4.24 13.80 20.81
N ALA A 112 4.87 12.91 20.04
CA ALA A 112 6.28 12.59 20.18
C ALA A 112 7.20 13.74 19.72
N GLN A 113 6.77 14.57 18.76
CA GLN A 113 7.54 15.77 18.35
C GLN A 113 7.55 16.86 19.43
N SER A 114 6.54 16.93 20.29
CA SER A 114 6.46 17.91 21.38
C SER A 114 6.96 17.40 22.73
N ALA A 115 7.38 16.13 22.82
CA ALA A 115 7.87 15.51 24.04
C ALA A 115 9.40 15.57 24.17
N GLY A 116 9.91 15.69 25.39
CA GLY A 116 11.36 15.69 25.68
C GLY A 116 12.02 14.32 25.48
N THR A 117 13.33 14.33 25.24
CA THR A 117 14.22 13.24 24.75
C THR A 117 14.30 11.95 25.59
N GLY A 118 13.49 11.78 26.64
CA GLY A 118 13.44 10.58 27.49
C GLY A 118 12.09 9.86 27.50
N SER A 119 11.12 10.30 26.70
CA SER A 119 9.76 9.74 26.73
C SER A 119 9.68 8.39 26.02
N PRO A 120 8.98 7.38 26.58
CA PRO A 120 8.70 6.11 25.89
C PRO A 120 7.98 6.33 24.54
N LEU A 121 7.34 7.49 24.33
CA LEU A 121 6.73 7.90 23.06
C LEU A 121 7.71 7.88 21.87
N HIS A 122 9.01 8.06 22.09
CA HIS A 122 10.01 7.94 21.02
C HIS A 122 10.15 6.51 20.49
N ALA A 123 9.97 5.47 21.32
CA ALA A 123 9.99 4.08 20.86
C ALA A 123 8.76 3.77 19.96
N TRP A 124 7.62 4.39 20.26
CA TRP A 124 6.39 4.25 19.45
C TRP A 124 6.43 5.06 18.15
N SER A 125 7.32 6.05 18.05
CA SER A 125 7.48 6.86 16.83
C SER A 125 7.97 6.05 15.62
N ALA A 126 8.80 5.02 15.83
CA ALA A 126 9.27 4.14 14.75
C ALA A 126 8.13 3.36 14.10
N VAL A 127 7.15 2.91 14.90
CA VAL A 127 5.94 2.24 14.42
C VAL A 127 5.04 3.24 13.68
N ALA A 128 4.95 4.47 14.18
CA ALA A 128 4.19 5.53 13.51
C ALA A 128 4.78 5.84 12.13
N VAL A 129 6.10 6.02 12.01
CA VAL A 129 6.80 6.27 10.73
C VAL A 129 6.54 5.16 9.72
N LEU A 130 6.63 3.89 10.13
CA LEU A 130 6.32 2.75 9.26
C LEU A 130 4.87 2.79 8.76
N ARG A 131 3.93 3.23 9.61
CA ARG A 131 2.52 3.39 9.25
C ARG A 131 2.30 4.57 8.30
N VAL A 132 3.04 5.68 8.42
CA VAL A 132 3.00 6.80 7.47
C VAL A 132 3.38 6.33 6.07
N PHE A 133 4.45 5.56 5.95
CA PHE A 133 4.88 5.01 4.66
C PHE A 133 3.89 3.96 4.10
N ALA A 134 3.18 3.26 4.97
CA ALA A 134 2.15 2.30 4.56
C ALA A 134 0.82 2.98 4.17
N ALA A 135 0.55 4.21 4.63
CA ALA A 135 -0.70 4.92 4.37
C ALA A 135 -1.01 5.10 2.86
N PRO A 136 -0.07 5.49 1.98
CA PRO A 136 -0.30 5.56 0.54
C PRO A 136 -0.68 4.20 -0.08
N LEU A 137 -0.07 3.11 0.39
CA LEU A 137 -0.35 1.76 -0.11
C LEU A 137 -1.73 1.28 0.33
N PHE A 138 -2.11 1.55 1.58
CA PHE A 138 -3.46 1.29 2.08
C PHE A 138 -4.50 2.13 1.34
N ALA A 139 -4.24 3.43 1.16
CA ALA A 139 -5.10 4.32 0.39
C ALA A 139 -5.33 3.80 -1.03
N MET A 140 -4.26 3.40 -1.74
CA MET A 140 -4.37 2.88 -3.09
C MET A 140 -5.16 1.57 -3.14
N THR A 141 -4.91 0.67 -2.19
CA THR A 141 -5.62 -0.61 -2.09
C THR A 141 -7.12 -0.40 -1.82
N PHE A 142 -7.46 0.48 -0.87
CA PHE A 142 -8.85 0.80 -0.54
C PHE A 142 -9.55 1.56 -1.66
N PHE A 143 -8.85 2.44 -2.37
CA PHE A 143 -9.39 3.15 -3.53
C PHE A 143 -9.74 2.18 -4.66
N LEU A 144 -8.81 1.29 -5.03
CA LEU A 144 -9.06 0.25 -6.03
C LEU A 144 -10.19 -0.68 -5.58
N ALA A 145 -10.19 -1.11 -4.32
CA ALA A 145 -11.26 -1.96 -3.81
C ALA A 145 -12.62 -1.24 -3.83
N GLY A 146 -12.68 0.04 -3.46
CA GLY A 146 -13.90 0.85 -3.52
C GLY A 146 -14.44 1.03 -4.94
N LEU A 147 -13.57 1.12 -5.94
CA LEU A 147 -13.96 1.23 -7.34
C LEU A 147 -14.61 -0.05 -7.88
N PHE A 148 -14.09 -1.21 -7.47
CA PHE A 148 -14.57 -2.53 -7.93
C PHE A 148 -15.67 -3.13 -7.04
N ALA A 149 -15.90 -2.58 -5.84
CA ALA A 149 -16.91 -3.08 -4.90
C ALA A 149 -18.32 -3.03 -5.51
N PRO A 150 -19.06 -4.16 -5.57
CA PRO A 150 -20.41 -4.19 -6.11
C PRO A 150 -21.47 -3.68 -5.12
N ILE A 151 -21.13 -3.52 -3.83
CA ILE A 151 -22.04 -3.12 -2.76
C ILE A 151 -21.77 -1.67 -2.40
N ARG A 152 -22.79 -0.81 -2.48
CA ARG A 152 -22.68 0.63 -2.16
C ARG A 152 -22.10 0.91 -0.77
N ALA A 153 -22.51 0.15 0.24
CA ALA A 153 -21.98 0.31 1.60
C ALA A 153 -20.48 -0.01 1.71
N ALA A 154 -20.02 -1.11 1.07
CA ALA A 154 -18.60 -1.47 1.05
C ALA A 154 -17.78 -0.47 0.21
N GLN A 155 -18.34 0.00 -0.91
CA GLN A 155 -17.76 1.04 -1.75
C GLN A 155 -17.55 2.33 -0.95
N VAL A 156 -18.57 2.85 -0.27
CA VAL A 156 -18.45 4.07 0.54
C VAL A 156 -17.44 3.87 1.67
N ALA A 157 -17.52 2.77 2.41
CA ALA A 157 -16.59 2.49 3.51
C ALA A 157 -15.12 2.47 3.05
N LEU A 158 -14.82 1.79 1.93
CA LEU A 158 -13.48 1.70 1.38
C LEU A 158 -12.98 3.04 0.81
N LEU A 159 -13.85 3.82 0.15
CA LEU A 159 -13.49 5.15 -0.32
C LEU A 159 -13.26 6.12 0.84
N THR A 160 -14.05 6.04 1.91
CA THR A 160 -13.80 6.84 3.13
C THR A 160 -12.50 6.43 3.81
N ALA A 161 -12.20 5.13 3.89
CA ALA A 161 -10.93 4.65 4.43
C ALA A 161 -9.74 5.16 3.59
N ALA A 162 -9.87 5.16 2.26
CA ALA A 162 -8.86 5.74 1.37
C ALA A 162 -8.66 7.23 1.63
N ALA A 163 -9.74 8.00 1.77
CA ALA A 163 -9.68 9.43 2.06
C ALA A 163 -9.01 9.73 3.42
N ILE A 164 -9.29 8.92 4.45
CA ILE A 164 -8.63 9.03 5.76
C ILE A 164 -7.12 8.80 5.64
N GLU A 165 -6.71 7.74 4.95
CA GLU A 165 -5.28 7.42 4.78
C GLU A 165 -4.54 8.49 3.95
N VAL A 166 -5.17 9.05 2.90
CA VAL A 166 -4.61 10.19 2.14
C VAL A 166 -4.46 11.42 3.02
N THR A 167 -5.47 11.74 3.83
CA THR A 167 -5.44 12.90 4.72
C THR A 167 -4.35 12.77 5.79
N ALA A 168 -4.22 11.58 6.40
CA ALA A 168 -3.18 11.30 7.38
C ALA A 168 -1.78 11.43 6.77
N PHE A 169 -1.56 10.91 5.56
CA PHE A 169 -0.29 11.06 4.85
C PHE A 169 0.01 12.52 4.51
N ALA A 170 -0.97 13.25 3.96
CA ALA A 170 -0.81 14.65 3.58
C ALA A 170 -0.49 15.55 4.79
N TRP A 171 -1.13 15.29 5.94
CA TRP A 171 -0.87 16.01 7.18
C TRP A 171 0.57 15.83 7.66
N ILE A 172 1.08 14.61 7.63
CA ILE A 172 2.45 14.33 8.07
C ILE A 172 3.47 14.88 7.06
N ALA A 173 3.22 14.73 5.76
CA ALA A 173 4.05 15.35 4.73
C ALA A 173 4.13 16.87 4.88
N TRP A 174 3.01 17.51 5.26
CA TRP A 174 2.97 18.94 5.54
C TRP A 174 3.85 19.31 6.74
N LEU A 175 3.76 18.58 7.86
CA LEU A 175 4.61 18.78 9.04
C LEU A 175 6.11 18.63 8.72
N TRP A 176 6.47 17.74 7.79
CA TRP A 176 7.86 17.55 7.37
C TRP A 176 8.39 18.71 6.52
N LEU A 177 7.54 19.31 5.67
CA LEU A 177 7.92 20.41 4.78
C LEU A 177 7.94 21.76 5.50
N TYR A 178 7.11 21.92 6.53
CA TYR A 178 7.01 23.13 7.34
C TYR A 178 7.27 22.82 8.82
N PRO A 179 8.53 22.57 9.21
CA PRO A 179 8.89 22.45 10.61
C PRO A 179 8.70 23.82 11.28
N SER A 180 7.70 23.91 12.16
CA SER A 180 7.41 25.07 13.01
C SER A 180 8.23 25.09 14.27
#